data_AF-A0A1Z5HT11-F1
#
_entry.id   AF-A0A1Z5HT11-F1
#
_cell.length_a   1.000
_cell.length_b   1.000
_cell.length_c   1.000
_cell.angle_alpha   90.00
_cell.angle_beta   90.00
_cell.angle_gamma   90.00
#
_symmetry.space_group_name_H-M   'P 1'
#
loop_
_entity.id
_entity.type
_entity.pdbx_description
1 polymer ?
#
loop_
_entity_poly.entity_id
_entity_poly.type
_entity_poly.pdbx_seq_one_letter_code
_entity_poly.pdbx_strand_id
1 'polypeptide(L)' 'MEQALKAGARVHNEKKILGIEVLPDRPHIVTDYGSFADQIVVGADGANSVVARLLDFDAK' A
#
# COMPACT_ATOMS: atom_id res chain seq x y z
N MET A 1 -11.11 -5.63 10.63
CA MET A 1 -11.68 -5.67 9.27
C MET A 1 -13.16 -5.29 9.24
N GLU A 2 -14.02 -5.94 10.04
CA GLU A 2 -15.47 -5.69 10.05
C GLU A 2 -15.86 -4.21 10.25
N GLN A 3 -15.23 -3.52 11.20
CA GLN A 3 -15.50 -2.10 11.45
C GLN A 3 -15.09 -1.19 10.28
N ALA A 4 -14.00 -1.52 9.58
CA ALA A 4 -13.54 -0.75 8.41
C ALA A 4 -14.51 -0.90 7.23
N LEU A 5 -15.01 -2.13 7.00
CA LEU A 5 -16.03 -2.39 5.98
C LEU A 5 -17.33 -1.64 6.29
N LYS A 6 -17.78 -1.66 7.55
CA LYS A 6 -18.97 -0.90 8.00
C LYS A 6 -18.80 0.61 7.81
N ALA A 7 -17.57 1.12 7.94
CA ALA A 7 -17.24 2.52 7.68
C ALA A 7 -17.10 2.85 6.17
N GLY A 8 -17.26 1.89 5.27
CA GLY A 8 -17.20 2.09 3.82
C GLY A 8 -15.82 1.89 3.18
N ALA A 9 -14.84 1.34 3.92
CA ALA A 9 -13.54 1.02 3.35
C ALA A 9 -13.66 -0.09 2.29
N ARG A 10 -12.90 0.05 1.20
CA ARG A 10 -12.72 -1.01 0.21
C ARG A 10 -11.57 -1.91 0.66
N VAL A 11 -11.83 -3.21 0.79
CA VAL A 11 -10.84 -4.19 1.25
C VAL A 11 -10.57 -5.19 0.14
N HIS A 12 -9.29 -5.35 -0.22
CA HIS A 12 -8.82 -6.32 -1.21
C HIS A 12 -7.94 -7.36 -0.50
N ASN A 13 -8.52 -8.51 -0.16
CA ASN A 13 -7.80 -9.59 0.52
C ASN A 13 -6.96 -10.40 -0.45
N GLU A 14 -5.90 -11.03 0.09
CA GLU A 14 -5.01 -11.95 -0.63
C GLU A 14 -4.34 -11.33 -1.87
N LYS A 15 -4.12 -10.00 -1.85
CA LYS A 15 -3.43 -9.27 -2.91
C LYS A 15 -2.01 -8.97 -2.53
N LYS A 16 -1.09 -9.10 -3.49
CA LYS A 16 0.32 -8.80 -3.30
C LYS A 16 0.67 -7.45 -3.90
N ILE A 17 1.35 -6.62 -3.12
CA ILE A 17 2.02 -5.42 -3.62
C ILE A 17 3.29 -5.86 -4.34
N LEU A 18 3.41 -5.47 -5.61
CA LEU A 18 4.55 -5.79 -6.48
C LEU A 18 5.50 -4.60 -6.62
N GLY A 19 4.97 -3.37 -6.52
CA GLY A 19 5.75 -2.15 -6.68
C GLY A 19 5.02 -0.94 -6.12
N ILE A 20 5.79 0.09 -5.77
CA ILE A 20 5.29 1.42 -5.43
C ILE A 20 6.14 2.42 -6.20
N GLU A 21 5.50 3.24 -7.02
CA GLU A 21 6.11 4.35 -7.73
C GLU A 21 5.65 5.66 -7.06
N VAL A 22 6.61 6.51 -6.66
CA VAL A 22 6.30 7.83 -6.10
C VAL A 22 6.24 8.83 -7.24
N LEU A 23 5.04 9.21 -7.66
CA LEU A 23 4.83 10.28 -8.62
C LEU A 23 4.89 11.64 -7.92
N PRO A 24 5.06 12.76 -8.65
CA PRO A 24 5.18 14.09 -8.05
C PRO A 24 4.00 14.52 -7.17
N ASP A 25 2.79 14.02 -7.45
CA ASP A 25 1.55 14.39 -6.78
C ASP A 25 0.98 13.28 -5.86
N ARG A 26 1.36 12.02 -6.09
CA ARG A 26 0.76 10.87 -5.39
C ARG A 26 1.57 9.56 -5.57
N PRO A 27 1.52 8.64 -4.61
CA PRO A 27 1.97 7.27 -4.84
C PRO A 27 1.07 6.50 -5.81
N HIS A 28 1.70 5.67 -6.64
CA HIS A 28 1.06 4.67 -7.48
C HIS A 28 1.48 3.27 -7.03
N ILE A 29 0.51 2.45 -6.62
CA ILE A 29 0.70 1.12 -6.07
C ILE A 29 0.34 0.09 -7.13
N VAL A 30 1.29 -0.78 -7.47
CA VAL A 30 1.09 -1.89 -8.41
C VAL A 30 0.90 -3.19 -7.64
N THR A 31 -0.17 -3.91 -7.95
CA THR A 31 -0.50 -5.20 -7.33
C THR A 31 -0.68 -6.29 -8.39
N ASP A 32 -0.79 -7.54 -7.95
CA ASP A 32 -1.14 -8.69 -8.80
C ASP A 32 -2.58 -8.67 -9.35
N TYR A 33 -3.43 -7.76 -8.85
CA TYR A 33 -4.84 -7.65 -9.23
C TYR A 33 -5.17 -6.35 -9.98
N GLY A 34 -4.23 -5.42 -10.07
CA GLY A 34 -4.44 -4.10 -10.68
C GLY A 34 -3.53 -3.05 -10.08
N SER A 35 -3.79 -1.78 -10.37
CA SER A 35 -3.03 -0.67 -9.80
C SER A 35 -3.92 0.42 -9.22
N PHE A 36 -3.41 1.14 -8.23
CA PHE A 36 -4.14 2.14 -7.47
C PHE A 36 -3.27 3.39 -7.32
N ALA A 37 -3.82 4.57 -7.58
CA ALA A 37 -3.15 5.83 -7.36
C ALA A 37 -4.00 6.70 -6.43
N ASP A 38 -3.43 7.10 -5.30
CA ASP A 38 -4.11 7.89 -4.27
C ASP A 38 -3.10 8.75 -3.51
N GLN A 39 -3.56 9.72 -2.72
CA GLN A 39 -2.73 10.79 -2.17
C GLN A 39 -1.66 10.30 -1.18
N ILE A 40 -1.95 9.25 -0.41
CA ILE A 40 -1.08 8.78 0.68
C ILE A 40 -1.07 7.25 0.71
N VAL A 41 0.10 6.69 0.98
CA VAL A 41 0.27 5.27 1.32
C VAL A 41 0.71 5.15 2.78
N VAL A 42 0.06 4.24 3.53
CA VAL A 42 0.43 3.93 4.92
C VAL A 42 0.88 2.48 5.01
N GLY A 43 2.16 2.28 5.35
CA GLY A 43 2.74 0.95 5.59
C GLY A 43 2.34 0.41 6.95
N ALA A 44 1.30 -0.44 6.99
CA ALA A 44 0.87 -1.19 8.17
C ALA A 44 1.07 -2.71 7.99
N ASP A 45 2.15 -3.09 7.30
CA ASP A 45 2.47 -4.44 6.82
C ASP A 45 3.51 -5.19 7.70
N GLY A 46 3.77 -4.68 8.90
CA GLY A 46 4.55 -5.35 9.94
C GLY A 46 6.06 -5.26 9.76
N ALA A 47 6.80 -6.12 10.48
CA ALA A 47 8.26 -6.07 10.54
C ALA A 47 8.97 -6.33 9.20
N ASN A 48 8.31 -7.02 8.27
CA ASN A 48 8.82 -7.27 6.92
C ASN A 48 8.17 -6.32 5.91
N SER A 49 8.09 -5.03 6.25
CA SER A 49 7.36 -4.03 5.49
C SER A 49 7.86 -3.96 4.04
N VAL A 50 6.98 -4.31 3.11
CA VAL A 50 7.17 -4.13 1.67
C VAL A 50 7.15 -2.65 1.34
N VAL A 51 6.29 -1.87 2.01
CA VAL A 51 6.23 -0.41 1.81
C VAL A 51 7.58 0.24 2.19
N ALA A 52 8.13 -0.08 3.37
CA ALA A 52 9.41 0.49 3.80
C ALA A 52 10.56 0.11 2.86
N ARG A 53 10.64 -1.18 2.49
CA ARG A 53 11.69 -1.68 1.60
C ARG A 53 11.63 -1.07 0.19
N LEU A 54 10.43 -0.92 -0.38
CA LEU A 54 10.28 -0.38 -1.74
C LEU A 54 10.51 1.14 -1.81
N LEU A 55 10.28 1.85 -0.71
CA LEU A 55 10.49 3.29 -0.60
C LEU A 55 11.84 3.67 0.01
N ASP A 56 12.72 2.69 0.21
CA ASP A 56 14.06 2.87 0.80
C ASP A 56 14.01 3.60 2.16
N PHE A 57 12.99 3.30 2.96
CA PHE A 57 12.86 3.81 4.34
C PHE A 57 13.69 3.00 5.34
N ASP A 58 14.71 2.28 4.88
CA ASP A 58 15.54 1.46 5.77
C ASP A 58 16.05 2.31 6.93
N ALA A 59 15.68 1.87 8.14
CA ALA A 59 16.15 2.44 9.39
C ALA A 59 17.67 2.22 9.45
N LYS A 60 18.43 3.29 9.23
CA LYS A 60 19.85 3.31 9.59
C LYS A 60 20.05 3.10 11.09
#